data_AF-A0A382KB20-F1
#
_entry.id   AF-A0A382KB20-F1
#
_cell.length_a   1.000
_cell.length_b   1.000
_cell.length_c   1.000
_cell.angle_alpha   90.00
_cell.angle_beta   90.00
_cell.angle_gamma   90.00
#
_symmetry.space_group_name_H-M   'P 1'
#
loop_
_entity.id
_entity.type
_entity.pdbx_description
1 polymer ?
#
loop_
_entity_poly.entity_id
_entity_poly.type
_entity_poly.pdbx_seq_one_letter_code
_entity_poly.pdbx_strand_id
1 'polypeptide(L)'
;MADSQQTTRVRASLNRGLVIPAHPLALDDDGRLDEQRQRALTRYYIEAGSGGLAVAVHTTQFEIRQEGLLQPVLQLAADVASEVGLGEDFVQIAGAVGQTAQAVSEAALARESGYDAVLLSLAALGEASDDKLIAHCEAVAAEMPVVGFYLQPAVGGRLLGFDFWQR
;
A
#
# COMPACT_ATOMS: atom_id res chain seq x y z
N MET A 1 1.29 16.28 -6.51
CA MET A 1 1.21 15.70 -7.87
C MET A 1 2.15 14.54 -7.93
N ALA A 2 1.62 13.34 -8.15
CA ALA A 2 2.42 12.14 -8.35
C ALA A 2 3.45 12.37 -9.46
N ASP A 3 4.69 11.95 -9.23
CA ASP A 3 5.75 12.07 -10.21
C ASP A 3 5.49 11.11 -11.38
N SER A 4 5.46 11.67 -12.59
CA SER A 4 5.25 10.91 -13.82
C SER A 4 6.40 9.93 -14.10
N GLN A 5 7.62 10.25 -13.63
CA GLN A 5 8.77 9.35 -13.70
C GLN A 5 8.59 8.16 -12.75
N GLN A 6 8.19 8.43 -11.50
CA GLN A 6 7.87 7.39 -10.51
C GLN A 6 6.80 6.43 -11.04
N THR A 7 5.71 6.96 -11.60
CA THR A 7 4.63 6.14 -12.21
C THR A 7 5.16 5.24 -13.33
N THR A 8 5.99 5.79 -14.22
CA THR A 8 6.56 5.07 -15.36
C THR A 8 7.47 3.94 -14.89
N ARG A 9 8.34 4.20 -13.92
CA ARG A 9 9.24 3.20 -13.32
C ARG A 9 8.45 2.08 -12.65
N VAL A 10 7.50 2.41 -11.77
CA VAL A 10 6.69 1.39 -11.06
C VAL A 10 5.95 0.51 -12.06
N ARG A 11 5.32 1.09 -13.09
CA ARG A 11 4.65 0.31 -14.14
C ARG A 11 5.61 -0.59 -14.90
N ALA A 12 6.80 -0.11 -15.23
CA ALA A 12 7.81 -0.93 -15.90
C ALA A 12 8.24 -2.11 -15.02
N SER A 13 8.48 -1.89 -13.72
CA SER A 13 8.84 -2.94 -12.77
C SER A 13 7.75 -3.98 -12.62
N LEU A 14 6.50 -3.57 -12.42
CA LEU A 14 5.35 -4.47 -12.30
C LEU A 14 5.13 -5.31 -13.57
N ASN A 15 5.31 -4.74 -14.76
CA ASN A 15 5.12 -5.44 -16.03
C ASN A 15 6.16 -6.56 -16.29
N ARG A 16 7.32 -6.54 -15.61
CA ARG A 16 8.31 -7.64 -15.69
C ARG A 16 7.86 -8.87 -14.90
N GLY A 17 6.84 -8.73 -14.05
CA GLY A 17 6.38 -9.76 -13.13
C GLY A 17 7.21 -9.75 -11.85
N LEU A 18 6.57 -9.43 -10.72
CA LEU A 18 7.21 -9.36 -9.40
C LEU A 18 6.43 -10.20 -8.39
N VAL A 19 7.14 -10.75 -7.41
CA VAL A 19 6.54 -11.27 -6.18
C VAL A 19 6.49 -10.14 -5.16
N ILE A 20 5.28 -9.74 -4.77
CA ILE A 20 5.04 -8.66 -3.80
C ILE A 20 4.19 -9.24 -2.65
N PRO A 21 4.80 -9.70 -1.54
CA PRO A 21 4.05 -10.19 -0.41
C PRO A 21 3.31 -9.06 0.29
N ALA A 22 2.07 -9.36 0.69
CA ALA A 22 1.33 -8.55 1.63
C ALA A 22 1.92 -8.75 3.02
N HIS A 23 2.57 -7.71 3.56
CA HIS A 23 3.39 -7.77 4.75
C HIS A 23 2.52 -7.86 6.02
N PRO A 24 2.61 -8.94 6.82
CA PRO A 24 1.87 -9.02 8.08
C PRO A 24 2.40 -8.06 9.14
N LEU A 25 1.57 -7.84 10.16
CA LEU A 25 1.94 -7.16 11.39
C LEU A 25 2.55 -8.15 12.37
N ALA A 26 3.74 -7.84 12.89
CA ALA A 26 4.37 -8.59 13.96
C ALA A 26 3.99 -7.98 15.30
N LEU A 27 3.40 -8.78 16.18
CA LEU A 27 3.04 -8.40 17.53
C LEU A 27 3.81 -9.23 18.55
N ASP A 28 4.06 -8.67 19.72
CA ASP A 28 4.58 -9.38 20.89
C ASP A 28 3.45 -10.11 21.66
N ASP A 29 3.81 -10.80 22.75
CA ASP A 29 2.87 -11.56 23.57
C ASP A 29 1.81 -10.67 24.27
N ASP A 30 2.05 -9.35 24.36
CA ASP A 30 1.13 -8.36 24.90
C ASP A 30 0.27 -7.69 23.79
N GLY A 31 0.42 -8.11 22.52
CA GLY A 31 -0.29 -7.54 21.38
C GLY A 31 0.21 -6.17 20.94
N ARG A 32 1.42 -5.76 21.34
CA ARG A 32 2.07 -4.53 20.87
C ARG A 32 2.93 -4.80 19.65
N LEU A 33 3.17 -3.77 18.84
CA LEU A 33 4.09 -3.87 17.69
C LEU A 33 5.48 -4.35 18.15
N ASP A 34 5.91 -5.50 17.64
CA ASP A 34 7.27 -6.01 17.83
C ASP A 34 8.15 -5.49 16.68
N GLU A 35 8.82 -4.34 16.91
CA GLU A 35 9.63 -3.69 15.88
C GLU A 35 10.79 -4.59 15.38
N GLN A 36 11.38 -5.38 16.29
CA GLN A 36 12.50 -6.26 15.93
C GLN A 36 12.01 -7.34 14.95
N ARG A 37 10.87 -7.98 15.23
CA ARG A 37 10.29 -8.99 14.35
C ARG A 37 9.71 -8.38 13.09
N GLN A 38 9.12 -7.18 13.15
CA GLN A 38 8.61 -6.47 11.98
C GLN A 38 9.75 -6.26 10.96
N ARG A 39 10.90 -5.76 11.44
CA ARG A 39 12.11 -5.57 10.60
C ARG A 39 12.68 -6.90 10.10
N ALA A 40 12.73 -7.92 10.96
CA ALA A 40 13.22 -9.26 10.58
C ALA A 40 12.36 -9.87 9.46
N LEU A 41 11.06 -9.67 9.51
CA LEU A 41 10.12 -10.13 8.49
C LEU A 41 10.30 -9.38 7.15
N THR A 42 10.52 -8.07 7.19
CA THR A 42 10.87 -7.30 5.99
C THR A 42 12.16 -7.84 5.36
N ARG A 43 13.21 -8.03 6.17
CA ARG A 43 14.49 -8.62 5.71
C ARG A 43 14.30 -10.01 5.12
N TYR A 44 13.49 -10.86 5.76
CA TYR A 44 13.19 -12.19 5.27
C TYR A 44 12.61 -12.17 3.85
N TYR A 45 11.60 -11.34 3.57
CA TYR A 45 11.01 -11.26 2.23
C TYR A 45 11.99 -10.73 1.19
N ILE A 46 12.81 -9.75 1.57
CA ILE A 46 13.86 -9.20 0.70
C ILE A 46 14.89 -10.29 0.36
N GLU A 47 15.44 -10.97 1.37
CA GLU A 47 16.44 -12.04 1.18
C GLU A 47 15.87 -13.27 0.47
N ALA A 48 14.56 -13.52 0.60
CA ALA A 48 13.86 -14.55 -0.17
C ALA A 48 13.66 -14.17 -1.66
N GLY A 49 14.07 -12.97 -2.08
CA GLY A 49 14.04 -12.54 -3.48
C GLY A 49 12.71 -11.89 -3.91
N SER A 50 11.94 -11.32 -2.97
CA SER A 50 10.78 -10.51 -3.34
C SER A 50 11.18 -9.31 -4.22
N GLY A 51 10.32 -8.97 -5.18
CA GLY A 51 10.51 -7.81 -6.06
C GLY A 51 9.90 -6.52 -5.51
N GLY A 52 9.28 -6.57 -4.34
CA GLY A 52 8.63 -5.46 -3.70
C GLY A 52 7.93 -5.90 -2.40
N LEU A 53 7.29 -4.97 -1.70
CA LEU A 53 6.50 -5.23 -0.49
C LEU A 53 5.21 -4.43 -0.50
N ALA A 54 4.13 -5.01 -0.01
CA ALA A 54 2.89 -4.29 0.24
C ALA A 54 2.63 -4.20 1.75
N VAL A 55 2.74 -3.00 2.34
CA VAL A 55 2.68 -2.74 3.79
C VAL A 55 1.44 -1.90 4.12
N ALA A 56 0.90 -2.00 5.33
CA ALA A 56 -0.34 -1.34 5.76
C ALA A 56 -1.60 -1.74 4.95
N VAL A 57 -1.55 -2.95 4.38
CA VAL A 57 -2.65 -3.60 3.64
C VAL A 57 -3.46 -4.51 4.57
N HIS A 58 -4.47 -5.21 4.06
CA HIS A 58 -5.35 -6.07 4.88
C HIS A 58 -4.56 -7.07 5.75
N THR A 59 -3.51 -7.70 5.20
CA THR A 59 -2.64 -8.62 5.95
C THR A 59 -1.88 -7.95 7.10
N THR A 60 -1.60 -6.65 7.00
CA THR A 60 -1.01 -5.83 8.08
C THR A 60 -2.05 -5.43 9.14
N GLN A 61 -3.34 -5.72 8.93
CA GLN A 61 -4.48 -5.29 9.74
C GLN A 61 -4.73 -3.77 9.63
N PHE A 62 -5.93 -3.39 9.19
CA PHE A 62 -6.24 -1.97 8.99
C PHE A 62 -6.37 -1.21 10.31
N GLU A 63 -6.59 -1.93 11.41
CA GLU A 63 -6.68 -1.46 12.80
C GLU A 63 -5.42 -0.70 13.26
N ILE A 64 -4.26 -0.88 12.62
CA ILE A 64 -3.04 -0.11 12.91
C ILE A 64 -3.26 1.41 12.87
N ARG A 65 -4.26 1.89 12.11
CA ARG A 65 -4.62 3.31 12.01
C ARG A 65 -5.26 3.84 13.28
N GLN A 66 -6.04 3.01 13.97
CA GLN A 66 -6.73 3.36 15.21
C GLN A 66 -5.74 3.45 16.37
N GLU A 67 -4.66 2.67 16.29
CA GLU A 67 -3.57 2.63 17.28
C GLU A 67 -2.43 3.62 16.97
N GLY A 68 -2.54 4.46 15.93
CA GLY A 68 -1.48 5.40 15.55
C GLY A 68 -0.21 4.74 14.99
N LEU A 69 -0.30 3.48 14.55
CA LEU A 69 0.82 2.66 14.09
C LEU A 69 1.06 2.71 12.57
N LEU A 70 0.23 3.42 11.80
CA LEU A 70 0.40 3.50 10.34
C LEU A 70 1.81 3.99 9.94
N GLN A 71 2.22 5.16 10.44
CA GLN A 71 3.54 5.71 10.13
C GLN A 71 4.68 4.83 10.68
N PRO A 72 4.68 4.40 11.96
CA PRO A 72 5.71 3.49 12.48
C PRO A 72 5.91 2.23 11.64
N VAL A 73 4.82 1.55 11.27
CA VAL A 73 4.89 0.29 10.51
C VAL A 73 5.41 0.53 9.08
N LEU A 74 4.98 1.62 8.42
CA LEU A 74 5.50 1.99 7.11
C LEU A 74 7.01 2.29 7.16
N GLN A 75 7.45 3.04 8.16
CA GLN A 75 8.84 3.46 8.30
C GLN A 75 9.77 2.27 8.56
N LEU A 76 9.37 1.31 9.41
CA LEU A 76 10.19 0.13 9.70
C LEU A 76 10.54 -0.67 8.44
N ALA A 77 9.56 -0.87 7.54
CA ALA A 77 9.78 -1.60 6.30
C ALA A 77 10.64 -0.79 5.31
N ALA A 78 10.41 0.53 5.21
CA ALA A 78 11.19 1.42 4.34
C ALA A 78 12.65 1.54 4.80
N ASP A 79 12.89 1.66 6.10
CA ASP A 79 14.24 1.72 6.69
C ASP A 79 15.03 0.45 6.36
N VAL A 80 14.41 -0.72 6.51
CA VAL A 80 15.05 -1.99 6.17
C VAL A 80 15.36 -2.09 4.68
N ALA A 81 14.42 -1.71 3.81
CA ALA A 81 14.64 -1.71 2.35
C ALA A 81 15.81 -0.79 1.96
N SER A 82 15.90 0.38 2.59
CA SER A 82 16.98 1.35 2.43
C SER A 82 18.33 0.81 2.94
N GLU A 83 18.35 0.19 4.12
CA GLU A 83 19.55 -0.43 4.70
C GLU A 83 20.14 -1.54 3.84
N VAL A 84 19.29 -2.35 3.20
CA VAL A 84 19.74 -3.40 2.28
C VAL A 84 20.24 -2.80 0.95
N GLY A 85 19.87 -1.56 0.64
CA GLY A 85 20.30 -0.87 -0.58
C GLY A 85 19.59 -1.41 -1.82
N LEU A 86 18.28 -1.67 -1.70
CA LEU A 86 17.49 -2.15 -2.83
C LEU A 86 17.41 -1.08 -3.91
N GLY A 87 17.76 -1.47 -5.14
CA GLY A 87 17.75 -0.55 -6.28
C GLY A 87 16.35 -0.16 -6.73
N GLU A 88 16.28 0.68 -7.76
CA GLU A 88 15.04 1.24 -8.33
C GLU A 88 14.04 0.19 -8.84
N ASP A 89 14.43 -1.07 -8.99
CA ASP A 89 13.55 -2.14 -9.45
C ASP A 89 12.69 -2.75 -8.33
N PHE A 90 13.03 -2.51 -7.06
CA PHE A 90 12.21 -2.94 -5.92
C PHE A 90 11.05 -1.97 -5.71
N VAL A 91 9.83 -2.50 -5.55
CA VAL A 91 8.61 -1.69 -5.47
C VAL A 91 7.98 -1.73 -4.08
N GLN A 92 7.99 -0.62 -3.37
CA GLN A 92 7.32 -0.45 -2.08
C GLN A 92 5.91 0.11 -2.26
N ILE A 93 4.90 -0.63 -1.82
CA ILE A 93 3.48 -0.26 -1.95
C ILE A 93 2.88 -0.09 -0.55
N ALA A 94 2.28 1.06 -0.27
CA ALA A 94 1.58 1.31 0.98
C ALA A 94 0.06 1.11 0.81
N GLY A 95 -0.62 0.51 1.77
CA GLY A 95 -2.08 0.46 1.77
C GLY A 95 -2.67 1.83 2.13
N ALA A 96 -3.65 2.28 1.35
CA ALA A 96 -4.45 3.46 1.65
C ALA A 96 -5.93 3.07 1.76
N VAL A 97 -6.64 3.59 2.77
CA VAL A 97 -8.05 3.24 3.03
C VAL A 97 -8.88 4.46 3.44
N GLY A 98 -10.19 4.24 3.60
CA GLY A 98 -11.11 5.21 4.17
C GLY A 98 -11.72 6.14 3.12
N GLN A 99 -12.36 7.20 3.60
CA GLN A 99 -12.92 8.23 2.73
C GLN A 99 -11.80 9.07 2.09
N THR A 100 -12.12 9.83 1.04
CA THR A 100 -11.14 10.56 0.22
C THR A 100 -10.12 11.36 1.04
N ALA A 101 -10.55 12.13 2.04
CA ALA A 101 -9.64 12.93 2.85
C ALA A 101 -8.60 12.07 3.60
N GLN A 102 -9.02 10.92 4.14
CA GLN A 102 -8.13 9.98 4.81
C GLN A 102 -7.18 9.33 3.79
N ALA A 103 -7.71 8.79 2.70
CA ALA A 103 -6.90 8.10 1.69
C ALA A 103 -5.83 9.02 1.08
N VAL A 104 -6.16 10.29 0.84
CA VAL A 104 -5.21 11.33 0.39
C VAL A 104 -4.14 11.59 1.44
N SER A 105 -4.51 11.72 2.73
CA SER A 105 -3.54 11.89 3.81
C SER A 105 -2.62 10.68 3.97
N GLU A 106 -3.14 9.46 3.81
CA GLU A 106 -2.35 8.23 3.88
C GLU A 106 -1.40 8.09 2.69
N ALA A 107 -1.82 8.51 1.49
CA ALA A 107 -0.95 8.55 0.32
C ALA A 107 0.16 9.60 0.44
N ALA A 108 -0.14 10.77 1.01
CA ALA A 108 0.86 11.78 1.32
C ALA A 108 1.90 11.24 2.32
N LEU A 109 1.45 10.58 3.38
CA LEU A 109 2.32 9.93 4.36
C LEU A 109 3.20 8.85 3.73
N ALA A 110 2.63 7.98 2.88
CA ALA A 110 3.37 6.95 2.18
C ALA A 110 4.48 7.54 1.30
N ARG A 111 4.19 8.62 0.58
CA ARG A 111 5.18 9.36 -0.20
C ARG A 111 6.28 9.93 0.68
N GLU A 112 5.94 10.53 1.81
CA GLU A 112 6.91 11.07 2.77
C GLU A 112 7.81 9.96 3.37
N SER A 113 7.26 8.76 3.55
CA SER A 113 8.01 7.56 3.96
C SER A 113 8.79 6.87 2.83
N GLY A 114 8.82 7.45 1.61
CA GLY A 114 9.62 6.94 0.49
C GLY A 114 9.02 5.73 -0.23
N TYR A 115 7.71 5.49 -0.12
CA TYR A 115 7.05 4.45 -0.91
C TYR A 115 6.94 4.84 -2.38
N ASP A 116 6.50 3.89 -3.21
CA ASP A 116 6.45 4.04 -4.66
C ASP A 116 5.04 4.22 -5.22
N ALA A 117 4.08 3.61 -4.55
CA ALA A 117 2.67 3.62 -4.91
C ALA A 117 1.79 3.33 -3.70
N VAL A 118 0.49 3.57 -3.85
CA VAL A 118 -0.52 3.14 -2.88
C VAL A 118 -1.45 2.08 -3.44
N LEU A 119 -1.69 1.03 -2.67
CA LEU A 119 -2.76 0.05 -2.90
C LEU A 119 -4.05 0.60 -2.26
N LEU A 120 -4.96 1.10 -3.09
CA LEU A 120 -6.14 1.81 -2.61
C LEU A 120 -7.31 0.85 -2.37
N SER A 121 -7.80 0.81 -1.13
CA SER A 121 -9.04 0.10 -0.79
C SER A 121 -10.26 0.99 -1.00
N LEU A 122 -11.22 0.50 -1.79
CA LEU A 122 -12.49 1.19 -2.05
C LEU A 122 -13.63 0.74 -1.12
N ALA A 123 -13.34 -0.08 -0.11
CA ALA A 123 -14.36 -0.66 0.78
C ALA A 123 -15.19 0.40 1.53
N ALA A 124 -14.56 1.51 1.94
CA ALA A 124 -15.24 2.63 2.62
C ALA A 124 -16.25 3.37 1.72
N LEU A 125 -16.19 3.15 0.41
CA LEU A 125 -17.09 3.70 -0.60
C LEU A 125 -18.01 2.61 -1.19
N GLY A 126 -18.41 1.61 -0.39
CA GLY A 126 -19.19 0.44 -0.83
C GLY A 126 -20.39 0.74 -1.73
N GLU A 127 -21.15 1.80 -1.42
CA GLU A 127 -22.37 2.19 -2.14
C GLU A 127 -22.18 3.38 -3.11
N ALA A 128 -20.95 3.83 -3.33
CA ALA A 128 -20.68 4.95 -4.22
C ALA A 128 -20.92 4.59 -5.70
N SER A 129 -21.32 5.58 -6.52
CA SER A 129 -21.32 5.43 -7.97
C SER A 129 -19.90 5.35 -8.53
N ASP A 130 -19.74 4.79 -9.73
CA ASP A 130 -18.44 4.71 -10.40
C ASP A 130 -17.82 6.11 -10.57
N ASP A 131 -18.60 7.14 -10.89
CA ASP A 131 -18.08 8.52 -10.96
C ASP A 131 -17.48 9.01 -9.63
N LYS A 132 -18.08 8.65 -8.49
CA LYS A 132 -17.54 8.99 -7.18
C LYS A 132 -16.29 8.19 -6.85
N LEU A 133 -16.24 6.91 -7.26
CA LEU A 133 -15.06 6.09 -7.09
C LEU A 133 -13.90 6.60 -7.93
N ILE A 134 -14.13 6.98 -9.19
CA ILE A 134 -13.10 7.54 -10.07
C ILE A 134 -12.60 8.87 -9.51
N ALA A 135 -13.47 9.79 -9.08
CA ALA A 135 -13.06 11.03 -8.45
C ALA A 135 -12.23 10.80 -7.17
N HIS A 136 -12.55 9.76 -6.40
CA HIS A 136 -11.77 9.34 -5.24
C HIS A 136 -10.38 8.83 -5.65
N CYS A 137 -10.30 7.93 -6.65
CA CYS A 137 -9.03 7.44 -7.19
C CYS A 137 -8.16 8.58 -7.76
N GLU A 138 -8.75 9.54 -8.48
CA GLU A 138 -8.05 10.70 -9.04
C GLU A 138 -7.47 11.60 -7.95
N ALA A 139 -8.24 11.85 -6.87
CA ALA A 139 -7.76 12.64 -5.73
C ALA A 139 -6.56 11.98 -5.05
N VAL A 140 -6.58 10.66 -4.87
CA VAL A 140 -5.44 9.91 -4.32
C VAL A 140 -4.26 9.86 -5.31
N ALA A 141 -4.54 9.67 -6.60
CA ALA A 141 -3.54 9.66 -7.67
C ALA A 141 -2.83 11.02 -7.85
N ALA A 142 -3.47 12.11 -7.44
CA ALA A 142 -2.83 13.42 -7.37
C ALA A 142 -1.70 13.47 -6.32
N GLU A 143 -1.72 12.60 -5.31
CA GLU A 143 -0.64 12.52 -4.31
C GLU A 143 0.46 11.54 -4.70
N MET A 144 0.08 10.35 -5.19
CA MET A 144 0.99 9.22 -5.44
C MET A 144 0.40 8.22 -6.44
N PRO A 145 1.20 7.44 -7.20
CA PRO A 145 0.66 6.43 -8.12
C PRO A 145 -0.27 5.43 -7.40
N VAL A 146 -1.42 5.13 -8.00
CA VAL A 146 -2.41 4.21 -7.42
C VAL A 146 -2.31 2.84 -8.08
N VAL A 147 -2.25 1.80 -7.26
CA VAL A 147 -2.48 0.41 -7.65
C VAL A 147 -3.93 0.08 -7.36
N GLY A 148 -4.69 -0.13 -8.43
CA GLY A 148 -6.08 -0.56 -8.33
C GLY A 148 -6.18 -2.01 -7.86
N PHE A 149 -7.05 -2.25 -6.88
CA PHE A 149 -7.34 -3.56 -6.34
C PHE A 149 -8.78 -3.59 -5.85
N TYR A 150 -9.41 -4.76 -5.88
CA TYR A 150 -10.67 -4.95 -5.18
C TYR A 150 -10.58 -6.17 -4.28
N LEU A 151 -10.98 -5.96 -3.02
CA LEU A 151 -11.17 -7.04 -2.07
C LEU A 151 -12.31 -7.94 -2.58
N GLN A 152 -12.26 -9.22 -2.26
CA GLN A 152 -13.38 -10.10 -2.54
C GLN A 152 -14.62 -9.62 -1.76
N PRO A 153 -15.83 -9.68 -2.35
CA PRO A 153 -17.05 -9.28 -1.65
C PRO A 153 -17.27 -9.98 -0.31
N ALA A 154 -16.82 -11.24 -0.18
CA ALA A 154 -16.94 -12.03 1.05
C ALA A 154 -16.14 -11.46 2.24
N VAL A 155 -15.16 -10.60 2.01
CA VAL A 155 -14.30 -9.99 3.04
C VAL A 155 -14.42 -8.46 3.07
N GLY A 156 -15.58 -7.93 2.65
CA GLY A 156 -15.89 -6.50 2.71
C GLY A 156 -15.49 -5.70 1.46
N GLY A 157 -15.13 -6.37 0.37
CA GLY A 157 -14.96 -5.72 -0.92
C GLY A 157 -16.29 -5.43 -1.65
N ARG A 158 -16.20 -4.72 -2.77
CA ARG A 158 -17.32 -4.49 -3.68
C ARG A 158 -16.97 -4.96 -5.08
N LEU A 159 -17.97 -5.38 -5.85
CA LEU A 159 -17.77 -5.66 -7.26
C LEU A 159 -17.52 -4.35 -8.01
N LEU A 160 -16.47 -4.33 -8.83
CA LEU A 160 -16.12 -3.23 -9.72
C LEU A 160 -16.25 -3.73 -11.15
N GLY A 161 -17.14 -3.09 -11.92
CA GLY A 161 -17.47 -3.47 -13.29
C GLY A 161 -16.40 -3.06 -14.30
N PHE A 162 -16.59 -3.48 -15.55
CA PHE A 162 -15.69 -3.15 -16.66
C PHE A 162 -15.53 -1.63 -16.85
N ASP A 163 -16.63 -0.87 -16.81
CA ASP A 163 -16.64 0.57 -17.04
C ASP A 163 -15.81 1.34 -16.00
N PHE A 164 -15.77 0.85 -14.76
CA PHE A 164 -14.88 1.39 -13.72
C PHE A 164 -13.40 1.16 -14.08
N TRP A 165 -13.01 -0.08 -14.43
CA TRP A 165 -11.61 -0.41 -14.74
C TRP A 165 -11.09 0.18 -16.05
N GLN A 166 -11.98 0.49 -16.98
CA GLN A 166 -11.63 1.13 -18.24
C GLN A 166 -11.18 2.59 -18.04
N ARG A 167 -11.68 3.25 -17.01
CA ARG A 167 -11.43 4.66 -16.68
C ARG A 167 -10.22 4.80 -15.78
#